data_AF-A0A4Y9XNG1-F1
#
_entry.id   AF-A0A4Y9XNG1-F1
#
_cell.length_a   1.000
_cell.length_b   1.000
_cell.length_c   1.000
_cell.angle_alpha   90.00
_cell.angle_beta   90.00
_cell.angle_gamma   90.00
#
_symmetry.space_group_name_H-M   'P 1'
#
loop_
_entity.id
_entity.type
_entity.pdbx_description
1 polymer ?
#
loop_
_entity_poly.entity_id
_entity_poly.type
_entity_poly.pdbx_seq_one_letter_code
_entity_poly.pdbx_strand_id
1 'polypeptide(L)'
;MTELLLTLLQFGVPNSRRRYYLLAKLAPLTFGTRVEKEGKVWRCIPGRGMPWVDPRMGARTEGVETPVDSVREYLDAGDGWADGVYVHAVSDKILGKWGRLFDIVLPSAQRMCCFTHYIFQ
;
A
#
# COMPACT_ATOMS: atom_id res chain seq x y z
N MET A 1 -12.84 10.85 -19.49
CA MET A 1 -11.76 10.76 -18.49
C MET A 1 -12.24 9.93 -17.32
N THR A 2 -11.33 9.33 -16.55
CA THR A 2 -11.67 8.46 -15.41
C THR A 2 -10.71 8.74 -14.27
N GLU A 3 -11.23 8.99 -13.09
CA GLU A 3 -10.46 9.29 -11.88
C GLU A 3 -10.44 8.07 -10.96
N LEU A 4 -9.29 7.73 -10.40
CA LEU A 4 -9.11 6.59 -9.50
C LEU A 4 -8.31 6.97 -8.25
N LEU A 5 -8.63 6.32 -7.14
CA LEU A 5 -7.90 6.38 -5.89
C LEU A 5 -7.53 4.95 -5.48
N LEU A 6 -6.31 4.55 -5.80
CA LEU A 6 -5.83 3.17 -5.63
C LEU A 6 -4.75 3.06 -4.55
N THR A 7 -4.59 1.88 -3.98
CA THR A 7 -3.49 1.54 -3.06
C THR A 7 -2.85 0.20 -3.43
N LEU A 8 -1.55 0.07 -3.15
CA LEU A 8 -0.77 -1.14 -3.43
C LEU A 8 -1.35 -2.41 -2.78
N LEU A 9 -2.06 -2.29 -1.66
CA LEU A 9 -2.77 -3.41 -1.03
C LEU A 9 -3.79 -4.08 -1.97
N GLN A 10 -4.36 -3.33 -2.92
CA GLN A 10 -5.30 -3.88 -3.93
C GLN A 10 -4.62 -4.77 -4.97
N PHE A 11 -3.28 -4.73 -5.02
CA PHE A 11 -2.44 -5.50 -5.94
C PHE A 11 -1.67 -6.61 -5.20
N GLY A 12 -1.98 -6.86 -3.91
CA GLY A 12 -1.30 -7.87 -3.10
C GLY A 12 0.01 -7.42 -2.46
N VAL A 13 0.40 -6.15 -2.62
CA VAL A 13 1.66 -5.63 -2.08
C VAL A 13 1.40 -5.01 -0.70
N PRO A 14 2.16 -5.38 0.37
CA PRO A 14 1.84 -5.03 1.75
C PRO A 14 2.01 -3.55 2.15
N ASN A 15 1.96 -2.57 1.25
CA ASN A 15 2.19 -1.16 1.58
C ASN A 15 0.94 -0.26 1.45
N SER A 16 0.61 0.52 2.49
CA SER A 16 -0.55 1.43 2.51
C SER A 16 -0.32 2.74 1.73
N ARG A 17 0.15 2.69 0.48
CA ARG A 17 0.41 3.86 -0.37
C ARG A 17 -0.77 4.18 -1.26
N ARG A 18 -1.68 5.03 -0.79
CA ARG A 18 -2.83 5.49 -1.58
C ARG A 18 -2.45 6.63 -2.52
N ARG A 19 -2.88 6.56 -3.78
CA ARG A 19 -2.54 7.51 -4.84
C ARG A 19 -3.73 7.79 -5.75
N TYR A 20 -3.82 9.03 -6.19
CA TYR A 20 -4.79 9.48 -7.19
C TYR A 20 -4.22 9.29 -8.59
N TYR A 21 -5.05 8.78 -9.49
CA TYR A 21 -4.73 8.55 -10.89
C TYR A 21 -5.83 9.14 -11.76
N LEU A 22 -5.44 9.74 -12.89
CA LEU A 22 -6.35 10.23 -13.91
C LEU A 22 -6.03 9.51 -15.22
N LEU A 23 -7.00 8.79 -15.76
CA LEU A 23 -6.92 8.18 -17.08
C LEU A 23 -7.71 9.02 -18.08
N ALA A 24 -7.06 9.42 -19.16
CA ALA A 24 -7.68 10.13 -20.27
C ALA A 24 -7.46 9.38 -21.58
N LYS A 25 -8.42 9.52 -22.50
CA LYS A 25 -8.34 9.03 -23.87
C LYS A 25 -8.72 10.18 -24.79
N LEU A 26 -8.00 10.29 -25.91
CA LEU A 26 -8.30 11.29 -26.94
C LEU A 26 -9.58 10.90 -27.68
N ALA A 27 -10.45 11.88 -27.94
CA ALA A 27 -11.66 11.64 -28.72
C ALA A 27 -11.30 11.09 -30.12
N PRO A 28 -12.06 10.11 -30.65
CA PRO A 28 -13.33 9.57 -30.14
C PRO A 28 -13.18 8.34 -29.22
N LEU A 29 -11.97 8.03 -28.72
CA LEU A 29 -11.73 6.82 -27.93
C LEU A 29 -12.40 6.90 -26.53
N THR A 30 -13.06 5.83 -26.13
CA THR A 30 -13.72 5.70 -24.83
C THR A 30 -13.13 4.55 -24.00
N PHE A 31 -13.36 4.57 -22.68
CA PHE A 31 -13.02 3.45 -21.80
C PHE A 31 -14.15 2.42 -21.86
N GLY A 32 -13.82 1.14 -22.14
CA GLY A 32 -14.84 0.08 -22.32
C GLY A 32 -15.43 -0.45 -21.02
N THR A 33 -14.82 -0.16 -19.87
CA THR A 33 -15.41 -0.43 -18.56
C THR A 33 -16.53 0.57 -18.33
N ARG A 34 -17.70 0.12 -17.87
CA ARG A 34 -18.83 0.98 -17.48
C ARG A 34 -18.38 1.84 -16.30
N VAL A 35 -17.67 2.93 -16.58
CA VAL A 35 -17.29 3.91 -15.58
C VAL A 35 -18.60 4.47 -15.05
N GLU A 36 -18.96 4.11 -13.82
CA GLU A 36 -20.09 4.66 -13.10
C GLU A 36 -20.01 6.17 -13.22
N LYS A 37 -21.15 6.80 -13.51
CA LYS A 37 -21.43 8.25 -13.58
C LYS A 37 -20.20 9.16 -13.58
N GLU A 38 -20.05 9.95 -14.64
CA GLU A 38 -19.11 11.08 -14.69
C GLU A 38 -19.06 11.82 -13.34
N GLY A 39 -17.84 12.02 -12.81
CA GLY A 39 -17.60 12.72 -11.54
C GLY A 39 -17.43 11.84 -10.30
N LYS A 40 -17.52 10.49 -10.39
CA LYS A 40 -17.19 9.60 -9.26
C LYS A 40 -15.73 9.13 -9.31
N VAL A 41 -14.97 9.34 -8.22
CA VAL A 41 -13.63 8.75 -8.07
C VAL A 41 -13.71 7.27 -7.75
N TRP A 42 -13.12 6.44 -8.62
CA TRP A 42 -13.13 4.99 -8.50
C TRP A 42 -12.12 4.50 -7.44
N ARG A 43 -12.53 3.55 -6.59
CA ARG A 43 -11.69 3.00 -5.51
C ARG A 43 -11.31 1.54 -5.73
N CYS A 44 -11.50 1.02 -6.94
CA CYS A 44 -11.21 -0.35 -7.30
C CYS A 44 -10.40 -0.41 -8.59
N ILE A 45 -9.69 -1.52 -8.77
CA ILE A 45 -8.96 -1.80 -10.01
C ILE A 45 -9.99 -2.05 -11.11
N PRO A 46 -9.94 -1.31 -12.24
CA PRO A 46 -10.82 -1.55 -13.37
C PRO A 46 -10.76 -3.02 -13.83
N GLY A 47 -11.92 -3.63 -14.06
CA GLY A 47 -12.02 -5.04 -14.47
C GLY A 47 -12.03 -6.07 -13.33
N ARG A 48 -11.79 -5.69 -12.07
CA ARG A 48 -11.85 -6.63 -10.91
C ARG A 48 -13.21 -6.71 -10.21
N GLY A 49 -14.23 -5.99 -10.70
CA GLY A 49 -15.65 -6.20 -10.35
C GLY A 49 -16.11 -5.81 -8.94
N MET A 50 -15.23 -5.76 -7.93
CA MET A 50 -15.60 -5.46 -6.54
C MET A 50 -14.75 -4.33 -5.94
N PRO A 51 -15.35 -3.44 -5.10
CA PRO A 51 -14.59 -2.47 -4.31
C PRO A 51 -13.72 -3.20 -3.29
N TRP A 52 -12.41 -2.89 -3.29
CA TRP A 52 -11.53 -3.38 -2.23
C TRP A 52 -11.94 -2.75 -0.90
N VAL A 53 -12.22 -3.59 0.08
CA VAL A 53 -12.54 -3.18 1.45
C VAL A 53 -11.25 -3.19 2.24
N ASP A 54 -10.92 -2.08 2.91
CA ASP A 54 -9.78 -2.07 3.84
C ASP A 54 -10.16 -2.92 5.07
N PRO A 55 -9.42 -3.99 5.40
CA PRO A 55 -9.72 -4.78 6.59
C PRO A 55 -9.66 -3.99 7.92
N ARG A 56 -9.07 -2.79 7.93
CA ARG A 56 -9.15 -1.85 9.08
C ARG A 56 -10.56 -1.34 9.35
N MET A 57 -11.44 -1.35 8.35
CA MET A 57 -12.78 -0.76 8.43
C MET A 57 -13.83 -1.72 9.01
N GLY A 58 -13.42 -2.88 9.54
CA GLY A 58 -14.23 -3.74 10.41
C GLY A 58 -15.39 -4.49 9.74
N ALA A 59 -15.71 -4.23 8.47
CA ALA A 59 -16.73 -4.98 7.76
C ALA A 59 -16.14 -6.28 7.20
N ARG A 60 -16.32 -7.39 7.92
CA ARG A 60 -16.25 -8.75 7.36
C ARG A 60 -17.25 -8.81 6.21
N THR A 61 -16.82 -8.43 5.02
CA THR A 61 -17.61 -8.56 3.80
C THR A 61 -16.90 -9.63 3.02
N GLU A 62 -17.61 -10.72 2.70
CA GLU A 62 -17.13 -11.90 1.95
C GLU A 62 -16.71 -11.58 0.49
N GLY A 63 -16.40 -10.32 0.19
CA GLY A 63 -16.04 -9.83 -1.13
C GLY A 63 -14.53 -9.83 -1.31
N VAL A 64 -14.01 -10.97 -1.79
CA VAL A 64 -12.69 -11.16 -2.42
C VAL A 64 -11.58 -10.32 -1.76
N GLU A 65 -11.09 -10.80 -0.62
CA GLU A 65 -9.78 -10.37 -0.11
C GLU A 65 -8.78 -10.63 -1.23
N THR A 66 -8.19 -9.57 -1.80
CA THR A 66 -6.98 -9.78 -2.61
C THR A 66 -5.93 -10.26 -1.61
N PRO A 67 -5.41 -11.50 -1.73
CA PRO A 67 -4.40 -11.97 -0.82
C PRO A 67 -3.21 -11.00 -0.91
N VAL A 68 -2.76 -10.54 0.25
CA VAL A 68 -1.61 -9.64 0.38
C VAL A 68 -0.44 -10.46 0.87
N ASP A 69 0.69 -10.33 0.19
CA ASP A 69 1.92 -11.00 0.55
C ASP A 69 2.40 -10.56 1.94
N SER A 70 3.19 -11.41 2.58
CA SER A 70 3.89 -11.00 3.80
C SER A 70 5.05 -10.07 3.47
N VAL A 71 5.41 -9.18 4.40
CA VAL A 71 6.57 -8.27 4.27
C VAL A 71 7.86 -9.06 4.03
N ARG A 72 7.98 -10.28 4.58
CA ARG A 72 9.14 -11.17 4.38
C ARG A 72 9.48 -11.39 2.92
N GLU A 73 8.49 -11.49 2.03
CA GLU A 73 8.71 -11.70 0.60
C GLU A 73 9.44 -10.53 -0.09
N TYR A 74 9.53 -9.38 0.59
CA TYR A 74 10.17 -8.15 0.10
C TYR A 74 11.44 -7.78 0.89
N LEU A 75 11.85 -8.59 1.87
CA LEU A 75 13.09 -8.37 2.62
C LEU A 75 14.27 -8.93 1.84
N ASP A 76 15.41 -8.23 1.89
CA ASP A 76 16.66 -8.74 1.33
C ASP A 76 17.09 -10.02 2.07
N ALA A 77 17.74 -10.94 1.35
CA ALA A 77 18.16 -12.24 1.90
C ALA A 77 19.27 -12.13 2.96
N GLY A 78 19.94 -10.98 3.04
CA GLY A 78 20.95 -10.68 4.07
C GLY A 78 20.33 -9.96 5.26
N ASP A 79 20.89 -10.18 6.45
CA ASP A 79 20.45 -9.50 7.68
C ASP A 79 21.03 -8.09 7.84
N GLY A 80 21.87 -7.64 6.88
CA GLY A 80 22.48 -6.31 6.90
C GLY A 80 23.47 -6.13 8.07
N TRP A 81 23.99 -7.23 8.62
CA TRP A 81 24.98 -7.21 9.68
C TRP A 81 26.37 -6.94 9.11
N ALA A 82 26.98 -5.84 9.52
CA ALA A 82 28.35 -5.48 9.17
C ALA A 82 29.06 -4.93 10.41
N ASP A 83 30.27 -5.41 10.68
CA ASP A 83 31.14 -4.89 11.75
C ASP A 83 30.45 -4.84 13.14
N GLY A 84 29.66 -5.88 13.47
CA GLY A 84 28.98 -5.98 14.76
C GLY A 84 27.72 -5.12 14.91
N VAL A 85 27.24 -4.50 13.83
CA VAL A 85 26.07 -3.61 13.84
C VAL A 85 25.16 -3.91 12.63
N TYR A 86 23.85 -3.82 12.83
CA TYR A 86 22.89 -3.80 11.72
C TYR A 86 22.94 -2.44 11.02
N VAL A 87 23.30 -2.40 9.74
CA VAL A 87 23.47 -1.16 8.95
C VAL A 87 22.21 -0.29 8.93
N HIS A 88 21.03 -0.92 9.04
CA HIS A 88 19.73 -0.25 9.02
C HIS A 88 19.09 -0.13 10.40
N ALA A 89 19.85 -0.35 11.49
CA ALA A 89 19.33 -0.16 12.84
C ALA A 89 18.99 1.30 13.12
N VAL A 90 17.84 1.51 13.76
CA VAL A 90 17.48 2.82 14.30
C VAL A 90 18.34 3.10 15.53
N SER A 91 19.00 4.25 15.58
CA SER A 91 19.86 4.61 16.73
C SER A 91 19.11 4.68 18.06
N ASP A 92 19.80 4.34 19.15
CA ASP A 92 19.24 4.39 20.52
C ASP A 92 18.71 5.77 20.90
N LYS A 93 19.35 6.84 20.41
CA LYS A 93 18.89 8.21 20.63
C LYS A 93 17.50 8.46 20.04
N ILE A 94 17.24 7.93 18.84
CA ILE A 94 15.94 8.05 18.17
C ILE A 94 14.92 7.14 18.88
N LEU A 95 15.29 5.90 19.21
CA LEU A 95 14.43 4.96 19.91
C LEU A 95 14.01 5.48 21.30
N GLY A 96 14.95 6.00 22.08
CA GLY A 96 14.67 6.55 23.41
C GLY A 96 13.76 7.78 23.38
N LYS A 97 13.86 8.62 22.34
CA LYS A 97 13.05 9.84 22.20
C LYS A 97 11.68 9.59 21.56
N TRP A 98 11.63 8.76 20.51
CA TRP A 98 10.47 8.63 19.63
C TRP A 98 9.96 7.21 19.45
N GLY A 99 10.59 6.20 20.05
CA GLY A 99 10.27 4.77 19.84
C GLY A 99 8.79 4.41 19.97
N ARG A 100 8.09 5.04 20.93
CA ARG A 100 6.64 4.84 21.14
C ARG A 100 5.73 5.28 19.98
N LEU A 101 6.27 6.07 19.03
CA LEU A 101 5.55 6.55 17.85
C LEU A 101 5.79 5.68 16.61
N PHE A 102 6.68 4.69 16.69
CA PHE A 102 6.97 3.80 15.57
C PHE A 102 5.80 2.85 15.34
N ASP A 103 5.38 2.73 14.08
CA ASP A 103 4.55 1.62 13.61
C ASP A 103 5.47 0.44 13.30
N ILE A 104 5.71 -0.41 14.30
CA ILE A 104 6.62 -1.56 14.20
C ILE A 104 5.86 -2.74 13.57
N VAL A 105 6.40 -3.28 12.49
CA VAL A 105 5.84 -4.44 11.79
C VAL A 105 6.80 -5.63 11.88
N LEU A 106 6.24 -6.84 11.93
CA LEU A 106 7.00 -8.09 11.86
C LEU A 106 7.08 -8.57 10.40
N PRO A 107 8.05 -9.44 10.03
CA PRO A 107 8.13 -9.99 8.68
C PRO A 107 6.87 -10.74 8.21
N SER A 108 6.09 -11.30 9.15
CA SER A 108 4.81 -11.96 8.85
C SER A 108 3.65 -11.00 8.60
N ALA A 109 3.83 -9.69 8.82
CA ALA A 109 2.78 -8.71 8.59
C ALA A 109 2.44 -8.64 7.09
N GLN A 110 1.16 -8.42 6.78
CA GLN A 110 0.67 -8.21 5.41
C GLN A 110 0.35 -6.72 5.17
N ARG A 111 0.95 -5.84 5.98
CA ARG A 111 0.69 -4.41 5.95
C ARG A 111 1.80 -3.61 6.61
N MET A 112 2.12 -2.48 6.00
CA MET A 112 3.03 -1.44 6.50
C MET A 112 2.53 -0.04 6.12
N CYS A 113 2.96 0.97 6.88
CA CYS A 113 2.71 2.38 6.61
C CYS A 113 3.30 2.87 5.28
N CYS A 114 2.77 3.98 4.76
CA CYS A 114 3.29 4.59 3.54
C CYS A 114 4.67 5.18 3.79
N PHE A 115 5.62 4.85 2.91
CA PHE A 115 6.92 5.50 2.93
C PHE A 115 6.83 6.93 2.40
N THR A 116 7.34 7.88 3.20
CA THR A 116 7.48 9.30 2.83
C THR A 116 8.95 9.61 2.56
N HIS A 117 9.21 10.80 2.03
CA HIS A 117 10.57 11.23 1.67
C HIS A 117 11.54 11.30 2.88
N TYR A 118 11.03 11.34 4.11
CA TYR A 118 11.82 11.63 5.31
C TYR A 118 12.24 10.39 6.12
N ILE A 119 12.10 9.17 5.59
CA ILE A 119 12.35 7.94 6.37
C ILE A 119 13.83 7.70 6.70
N PHE A 120 14.76 8.32 5.99
CA PHE A 120 16.20 8.13 6.16
C PHE A 120 17.02 9.44 6.26
N GLN A 121 16.37 10.57 6.59
CA GLN A 121 17.06 11.83 6.93
C GLN A 121 17.19 11.95 8.45
#